data_AF-A0A3D1ZC97-F1
#
_entry.id   AF-A0A3D1ZC97-F1
#
_cell.length_a   1.000
_cell.length_b   1.000
_cell.length_c   1.000
_cell.angle_alpha   90.00
_cell.angle_beta   90.00
_cell.angle_gamma   90.00
#
_symmetry.space_group_name_H-M   'P 1'
#
loop_
_entity.id
_entity.type
_entity.pdbx_description
1 polymer ?
#
loop_
_entity_poly.entity_id
_entity_poly.type
_entity_poly.pdbx_seq_one_letter_code
_entity_poly.pdbx_strand_id
1 'polypeptide(L)' 'MIQNERDYQEIDLSVESENAAARRIEDAGGKIIAPPFDIQIGRAVVVEDPWGNRMVLLDSSKGHLVTDADGIVTGVE' A
#
# COMPACT_ATOMS: atom_id res chain seq x y z
N MET A 1 10.68 14.05 -14.26
CA MET A 1 10.44 12.76 -14.94
C MET A 1 8.98 12.42 -14.71
N ILE A 2 8.15 12.41 -15.76
CA ILE A 2 6.76 11.96 -15.66
C ILE A 2 6.74 10.47 -16.01
N GLN A 3 6.19 9.64 -15.12
CA GLN A 3 6.06 8.21 -15.33
C GLN A 3 4.92 7.97 -16.32
N ASN A 4 5.25 7.64 -17.58
CA ASN A 4 4.31 7.53 -18.70
C ASN A 4 4.11 6.08 -19.20
N GLU A 5 4.67 5.10 -18.50
CA GLU A 5 4.64 3.69 -18.92
C GLU A 5 3.50 2.89 -18.29
N ARG A 6 2.89 3.40 -17.20
CA ARG A 6 1.71 2.81 -16.57
C ARG A 6 0.49 3.64 -16.96
N ASP A 7 -0.60 2.97 -17.32
CA ASP A 7 -1.91 3.56 -17.61
C ASP A 7 -2.67 3.96 -16.34
N TYR A 8 -2.13 3.64 -15.16
CA TYR A 8 -2.65 4.05 -13.86
C TYR A 8 -1.53 4.62 -12.97
N GLN A 9 -1.91 5.49 -12.03
CA GLN A 9 -1.01 5.94 -10.96
C GLN A 9 -0.94 4.87 -9.86
N GLU A 10 0.27 4.60 -9.38
CA GLU A 10 0.46 3.83 -8.15
C GLU A 10 0.46 4.82 -6.98
N ILE A 11 -0.58 4.74 -6.14
CA ILE A 11 -0.75 5.56 -4.94
C ILE A 11 -0.64 4.65 -3.73
N ASP A 12 0.40 4.85 -2.93
CA ASP A 12 0.62 4.14 -1.67
C ASP A 12 0.25 5.04 -0.49
N LEU A 13 -0.66 4.58 0.36
CA LEU A 13 -1.04 5.27 1.60
C LEU A 13 -0.65 4.45 2.81
N SER A 14 0.11 5.08 3.71
CA SER A 14 0.34 4.53 5.04
C SER A 14 -0.91 4.69 5.89
N VAL A 15 -1.33 3.60 6.53
CA VAL A 15 -2.50 3.54 7.40
C VAL A 15 -2.15 2.78 8.68
N GLU A 16 -2.94 3.00 9.75
CA GLU A 16 -2.77 2.26 11.01
C GLU A 16 -3.14 0.77 10.86
N SER A 17 -4.13 0.46 10.02
CA SER A 17 -4.48 -0.92 9.64
C SER A 17 -5.05 -0.94 8.23
N GLU A 18 -4.42 -1.75 7.39
CA GLU A 18 -4.84 -2.09 6.04
C GLU A 18 -6.27 -2.67 6.00
N ASN A 19 -6.62 -3.55 6.94
CA ASN A 19 -7.93 -4.20 7.01
C ASN A 19 -9.03 -3.18 7.35
N ALA A 20 -8.79 -2.34 8.36
CA ALA A 20 -9.75 -1.32 8.76
C ALA A 20 -9.95 -0.30 7.64
N ALA A 21 -8.88 0.09 6.96
CA ALA A 21 -8.94 1.03 5.84
C ALA A 21 -9.62 0.42 4.60
N ALA A 22 -9.34 -0.83 4.25
CA ALA A 22 -10.03 -1.54 3.17
C ALA A 22 -11.54 -1.61 3.40
N ARG A 23 -11.96 -1.93 4.63
CA ARG A 23 -13.39 -1.97 4.98
C ARG A 23 -14.06 -0.61 4.79
N ARG A 24 -13.39 0.49 5.15
CA ARG A 24 -13.91 1.85 4.90
C ARG A 24 -14.08 2.13 3.41
N ILE A 25 -13.18 1.61 2.57
CA ILE A 25 -13.29 1.75 1.12
C ILE A 25 -14.47 0.93 0.57
N GLU A 26 -14.64 -0.31 1.02
CA GLU A 26 -15.81 -1.13 0.65
C GLU A 26 -17.14 -0.49 1.10
N ASP A 27 -17.21 0.02 2.34
CA ASP A 27 -18.39 0.71 2.87
C ASP A 27 -18.71 1.99 2.06
N ALA A 28 -17.69 2.61 1.44
CA ALA A 28 -17.84 3.77 0.55
C ALA A 28 -18.13 3.39 -0.91
N GLY A 29 -18.32 2.10 -1.22
CA GLY A 29 -18.64 1.59 -2.56
C GLY A 29 -17.43 1.23 -3.43
N GLY A 30 -16.22 1.28 -2.86
CA GLY A 30 -15.02 0.75 -3.50
C GLY A 30 -14.95 -0.77 -3.44
N LYS A 31 -13.87 -1.33 -3.97
CA LYS A 31 -13.65 -2.78 -4.05
C LYS A 31 -12.21 -3.15 -3.68
N ILE A 32 -12.06 -4.33 -3.10
CA ILE A 32 -10.75 -4.97 -2.92
C ILE A 32 -10.32 -5.58 -4.25
N ILE A 33 -9.17 -5.14 -4.76
CA ILE A 33 -8.54 -5.66 -5.99
C ILE A 33 -7.62 -6.83 -5.68
N ALA A 34 -6.82 -6.70 -4.63
CA ALA A 34 -6.01 -7.78 -4.10
C ALA A 34 -6.24 -7.87 -2.59
N PRO A 35 -6.58 -9.07 -2.06
CA PRO A 35 -6.82 -9.24 -0.64
C PRO A 35 -5.56 -8.91 0.17
N PRO A 36 -5.69 -8.61 1.47
CA PRO A 36 -4.56 -8.29 2.31
C PRO A 36 -3.45 -9.34 2.27
N PHE A 37 -2.21 -8.91 2.05
CA PHE A 37 -1.02 -9.75 1.94
C PHE A 37 0.14 -9.19 2.77
N ASP A 38 1.07 -10.08 3.13
CA ASP A 38 2.25 -9.72 3.90
C ASP A 38 3.29 -8.99 3.05
N ILE A 39 3.84 -7.93 3.62
CA ILE A 39 5.04 -7.24 3.11
C ILE A 39 6.11 -7.23 4.20
N GLN A 40 7.33 -6.78 3.85
CA GLN A 40 8.47 -6.80 4.75
C GLN A 40 8.23 -5.98 6.03
N ILE A 41 7.62 -4.80 5.89
CA ILE A 41 7.37 -3.84 6.98
C ILE A 41 6.02 -4.03 7.69
N GLY A 42 5.14 -4.87 7.18
CA GLY A 42 3.75 -4.91 7.66
C GLY A 42 2.84 -5.72 6.77
N ARG A 43 1.64 -5.22 6.54
CA ARG A 43 0.67 -5.77 5.60
C ARG A 43 0.19 -4.71 4.61
N ALA A 44 -0.23 -5.15 3.44
CA ALA A 44 -0.78 -4.29 2.40
C ALA A 44 -2.04 -4.90 1.80
N VAL A 45 -2.90 -4.06 1.25
CA VAL A 45 -4.11 -4.42 0.51
C VAL A 45 -4.25 -3.48 -0.68
N VAL A 46 -4.70 -3.99 -1.82
CA VAL A 46 -4.95 -3.16 -3.00
C VAL A 46 -6.45 -2.96 -3.12
N VAL A 47 -6.85 -1.70 -3.24
CA VAL A 47 -8.25 -1.29 -3.39
C VAL A 47 -8.42 -0.42 -4.62
N GLU A 48 -9.66 -0.31 -5.08
CA GLU A 48 -10.07 0.62 -6.12
C GLU A 48 -11.36 1.33 -5.67
N ASP A 49 -11.39 2.63 -5.86
CA ASP A 49 -12.58 3.43 -5.56
C ASP A 49 -13.64 3.34 -6.69
N PRO A 50 -14.86 3.90 -6.52
CA PRO A 50 -15.89 3.87 -7.55
C PRO A 50 -15.53 4.56 -8.88
N TRP A 51 -14.47 5.37 -8.90
CA TRP A 51 -14.02 6.11 -10.09
C TRP A 51 -12.87 5.40 -10.81
N GLY A 52 -12.44 4.23 -10.32
CA GLY A 52 -11.37 3.44 -10.92
C GLY A 52 -9.97 3.80 -10.45
N ASN A 53 -9.83 4.60 -9.38
CA ASN A 53 -8.51 4.94 -8.85
C ASN A 53 -8.01 3.79 -7.98
N ARG A 54 -6.88 3.20 -8.38
CA ARG A 54 -6.23 2.11 -7.67
C ARG A 54 -5.25 2.63 -6.62
N MET A 55 -5.33 2.08 -5.42
CA MET A 55 -4.52 2.50 -4.28
C MET A 55 -4.02 1.27 -3.51
N VAL A 56 -2.82 1.37 -2.95
CA VAL A 56 -2.28 0.40 -2.01
C VAL A 56 -2.36 1.01 -0.62
N LEU A 57 -3.05 0.34 0.29
CA LEU A 57 -3.10 0.71 1.70
C LEU A 57 -2.17 -0.22 2.44
N LEU A 58 -1.19 0.31 3.16
CA LEU A 58 -0.21 -0.48 3.88
C LEU A 58 0.04 0.04 5.29
N ASP A 59 0.35 -0.87 6.20
CA ASP A 59 0.87 -0.55 7.52
C ASP A 59 2.37 -0.88 7.63
N SER A 60 2.97 -0.36 8.70
CA SER A 60 4.36 -0.63 9.09
C SER A 60 4.42 -1.43 10.40
N SER A 61 3.46 -2.34 10.61
CA SER A 61 3.30 -3.05 11.90
C SER A 61 4.47 -3.98 12.27
N LYS A 62 5.32 -4.36 11.30
CA LYS A 62 6.54 -5.16 11.50
C LYS A 62 7.82 -4.31 11.58
N GLY A 63 7.71 -2.99 11.44
CA GLY A 63 8.84 -2.05 11.52
C GLY A 63 9.06 -1.25 10.23
N HIS A 64 10.20 -0.57 10.14
CA HIS A 64 10.58 0.25 8.97
C HIS A 64 11.79 -0.34 8.25
N LEU A 65 11.85 -0.14 6.94
CA LEU A 65 13.04 -0.52 6.17
C LEU A 65 14.24 0.29 6.67
N VAL A 66 15.33 -0.40 6.97
CA VAL A 66 16.62 0.22 7.30
C VAL A 66 17.58 0.13 6.14
N THR A 67 18.38 1.17 5.95
CA THR A 67 19.38 1.25 4.89
C THR A 67 20.79 1.39 5.47
N ASP A 68 21.78 0.89 4.75
CA ASP A 68 23.18 1.22 5.01
C ASP A 68 23.54 2.65 4.50
N ALA A 69 24.82 3.00 4.60
CA ALA A 69 25.34 4.30 4.17
C ALA A 69 25.21 4.54 2.64
N ASP A 70 25.09 3.47 1.86
CA ASP A 70 24.94 3.53 0.40
C ASP A 70 23.46 3.55 -0.03
N GLY A 71 22.53 3.52 0.93
CA GLY A 71 21.09 3.53 0.69
C GLY A 71 20.50 2.16 0.33
N ILE A 72 21.24 1.07 0.55
CA ILE A 72 20.77 -0.29 0.28
C ILE A 72 19.97 -0.79 1.47
N VAL A 73 18.79 -1.38 1.20
CA VAL A 73 17.95 -1.98 2.25
C VAL A 73 18.63 -3.21 2.84
N THR A 74 18.90 -3.17 4.15
CA THR A 74 19.60 -4.25 4.87
C THR A 74 18.70 -5.04 5.81
N GLY A 75 17.50 -4.55 6.12
CA GLY A 75 16.57 -5.23 7.03
C GLY A 75 15.32 -4.42 7.38
N VAL A 76 14.73 -4.76 8.52
CA VAL A 76 13.60 -4.05 9.14
C VAL A 76 13.92 -3.78 10.62
N GLU A 77 13.60 -2.58 11.11
CA GLU A 77 13.67 -2.21 12.54
C GLU A 77 12.31 -1.86 13.15
#